data_AF-A0A553AN32-F1
#
_entry.id   AF-A0A553AN32-F1
#
_cell.length_a   1.000
_cell.length_b   1.000
_cell.length_c   1.000
_cell.angle_alpha   90.00
_cell.angle_beta   90.00
_cell.angle_gamma   90.00
#
_symmetry.space_group_name_H-M   'P 1'
#
loop_
_entity.id
_entity.type
_entity.pdbx_description
1 polymer ?
#
loop_
_entity_poly.entity_id
_entity_poly.type
_entity_poly.pdbx_seq_one_letter_code
_entity_poly.pdbx_strand_id
1 'polypeptide(L)'
;MRRPAQETYHTLFLATNHRTGPAQYRDRLVSIQQKQERDATHNRVSRSRENIEYDLALDLRDAAIMENMVSIEVTARRREIGAAEWKTVTVRLDFDFEKMICRVSYLGEGIAEFPLDYVSIAPDASPEAAWQRIVDAQQDNRIEQLIGMIRTDPVIGCLIKAGISTSVRQTMRCYDQTGSVTGIRNRIRAILACLGDNLANTAITATSRALRCMIWVGLGG
;
A
#
# COMPACT_ATOMS: atom_id res chain seq x y z
N MET A 1 -35.78 10.20 49.09
CA MET A 1 -35.35 10.57 47.71
C MET A 1 -35.24 9.25 46.93
N ARG A 2 -36.21 8.76 46.13
CA ARG A 2 -36.66 9.18 44.76
C ARG A 2 -35.45 9.52 43.87
N ARG A 3 -35.09 8.84 42.77
CA ARG A 3 -35.77 7.90 41.84
C ARG A 3 -34.78 6.82 41.28
N PRO A 4 -35.30 5.75 40.64
CA PRO A 4 -34.57 4.59 40.11
C PRO A 4 -34.46 4.53 38.57
N ALA A 5 -33.82 3.45 38.10
CA ALA A 5 -34.02 2.70 36.85
C ALA A 5 -33.52 3.28 35.51
N GLN A 6 -32.77 2.44 34.77
CA GLN A 6 -33.15 2.05 33.41
C GLN A 6 -32.52 0.70 33.03
N GLU A 7 -33.38 -0.33 33.02
CA GLU A 7 -33.21 -1.54 32.22
C GLU A 7 -33.39 -1.19 30.74
N THR A 8 -32.67 -1.86 29.84
CA THR A 8 -33.01 -1.87 28.42
C THR A 8 -33.09 -3.31 27.94
N TYR A 9 -34.29 -3.70 27.50
CA TYR A 9 -34.63 -5.01 26.95
C TYR A 9 -34.68 -4.98 25.42
N HIS A 10 -34.35 -6.15 24.83
CA HIS A 10 -34.77 -6.75 23.54
C HIS A 10 -34.53 -5.96 22.23
N THR A 11 -34.04 -6.60 21.16
CA THR A 11 -34.92 -7.39 20.28
C THR A 11 -34.13 -8.37 19.41
N LEU A 12 -34.52 -9.64 19.47
CA LEU A 12 -34.11 -10.73 18.60
C LEU A 12 -35.04 -10.70 17.37
N PHE A 13 -34.52 -10.44 16.18
CA PHE A 13 -35.27 -10.57 14.93
C PHE A 13 -34.89 -11.88 14.22
N LEU A 14 -35.81 -12.83 14.26
CA LEU A 14 -35.94 -13.91 13.29
C LEU A 14 -36.82 -13.39 12.14
N ALA A 15 -36.28 -13.36 10.92
CA ALA A 15 -37.03 -13.18 9.67
C ALA A 15 -36.27 -13.95 8.57
N THR A 16 -36.68 -15.18 8.27
CA THR A 16 -37.50 -15.60 7.12
C THR A 16 -36.78 -15.62 5.77
N ASN A 17 -36.77 -16.82 5.18
CA ASN A 17 -36.44 -17.16 3.79
C ASN A 17 -36.94 -16.11 2.79
N HIS A 18 -36.02 -15.52 2.02
CA HIS A 18 -36.33 -14.85 0.76
C HIS A 18 -35.52 -15.47 -0.37
N ARG A 19 -36.23 -16.07 -1.32
CA ARG A 19 -35.73 -16.38 -2.67
C ARG A 19 -35.30 -15.07 -3.33
N THR A 20 -34.00 -14.84 -3.45
CA THR A 20 -33.45 -13.71 -4.20
C THR A 20 -33.26 -14.12 -5.65
N GLY A 21 -33.97 -13.42 -6.55
CA GLY A 21 -33.78 -13.53 -7.99
C GLY A 21 -32.48 -12.84 -8.46
N PRO A 22 -31.99 -13.18 -9.66
CA PRO A 22 -30.66 -12.79 -10.16
C PRO A 22 -30.44 -11.29 -10.41
N ALA A 23 -31.46 -10.44 -10.27
CA ALA A 23 -31.34 -9.00 -10.50
C ALA A 23 -30.66 -8.24 -9.34
N GLN A 24 -30.77 -8.75 -8.10
CA GLN A 24 -30.24 -8.05 -6.91
C GLN A 24 -28.73 -8.25 -6.69
N TYR A 25 -28.08 -9.10 -7.50
CA TYR A 25 -26.65 -9.37 -7.40
C TYR A 25 -25.79 -8.29 -8.08
N ARG A 26 -26.32 -7.60 -9.10
CA ARG A 26 -25.59 -6.52 -9.80
C ARG A 26 -25.42 -5.27 -8.95
N ASP A 27 -26.44 -4.85 -8.21
CA ASP A 27 -26.34 -3.66 -7.36
C ASP A 27 -25.36 -3.85 -6.19
N ARG A 28 -25.19 -5.09 -5.69
CA ARG A 28 -24.19 -5.39 -4.66
C ARG A 28 -22.77 -5.30 -5.18
N LEU A 29 -22.49 -5.76 -6.40
CA LEU A 29 -21.15 -5.69 -7.01
C LEU A 29 -20.70 -4.25 -7.25
N VAL A 30 -21.60 -3.36 -7.68
CA VAL A 30 -21.28 -1.93 -7.87
C VAL A 30 -20.97 -1.26 -6.53
N SER A 31 -21.70 -1.60 -5.46
CA SER A 31 -21.43 -1.06 -4.13
C SER A 31 -20.11 -1.55 -3.50
N ILE A 32 -19.66 -2.77 -3.84
CA ILE A 32 -18.38 -3.32 -3.40
C ILE A 32 -17.23 -2.66 -4.17
N GLN A 33 -17.36 -2.45 -5.48
CA GLN A 33 -16.36 -1.71 -6.26
C GLN A 33 -16.23 -0.25 -5.80
N GLN A 34 -17.34 0.45 -5.56
CA GLN A 34 -17.31 1.82 -5.03
C GLN A 34 -16.81 1.92 -3.60
N LYS A 35 -16.87 0.84 -2.82
CA LYS A 35 -16.30 0.79 -1.46
C LYS A 35 -14.80 0.44 -1.52
N GLN A 36 -14.37 -0.44 -2.42
CA GLN A 36 -12.95 -0.68 -2.67
C GLN A 36 -12.23 0.56 -3.22
N GLU A 37 -12.91 1.41 -4.01
CA GLU A 37 -12.38 2.73 -4.39
C GLU A 37 -12.29 3.71 -3.20
N ARG A 38 -13.01 3.49 -2.10
CA ARG A 38 -12.93 4.33 -0.89
C ARG A 38 -11.83 3.90 0.08
N ASP A 39 -11.41 2.64 0.03
CA ASP A 39 -10.38 2.12 0.92
C ASP A 39 -8.95 2.39 0.38
N ALA A 40 -8.84 2.83 -0.89
CA ALA A 40 -7.64 3.41 -1.45
C ALA A 40 -7.35 4.78 -0.81
N THR A 41 -6.29 4.86 0.00
CA THR A 41 -5.84 6.16 0.52
C THR A 41 -5.08 6.90 -0.57
N HIS A 42 -5.78 7.79 -1.26
CA HIS A 42 -5.18 8.67 -2.27
C HIS A 42 -4.50 9.87 -1.60
N ASN A 43 -3.18 9.93 -1.70
CA ASN A 43 -2.43 11.12 -1.32
C ASN A 43 -1.94 11.86 -2.55
N ARG A 44 -2.70 12.89 -2.92
CA ARG A 44 -2.40 13.76 -4.06
C ARG A 44 -1.28 14.74 -3.72
N VAL A 45 -0.27 14.83 -4.59
CA VAL A 45 0.85 15.77 -4.45
C VAL A 45 0.92 16.65 -5.70
N SER A 46 0.27 17.81 -5.65
CA SER A 46 0.33 18.79 -6.75
C SER A 46 1.50 19.76 -6.55
N ARG A 47 2.43 19.85 -7.52
CA ARG A 47 3.48 20.87 -7.53
C ARG A 47 3.25 21.86 -8.68
N SER A 48 2.85 23.08 -8.32
CA SER A 48 2.36 24.11 -9.26
C SER A 48 3.40 24.70 -10.24
N ARG A 49 4.71 24.44 -10.07
CA ARG A 49 5.73 25.15 -10.86
C ARG A 49 5.87 24.68 -12.32
N GLU A 50 5.38 23.47 -12.66
CA GLU A 50 5.63 22.85 -13.97
C GLU A 50 4.35 22.49 -14.73
N ASN A 51 3.18 22.90 -14.26
CA ASN A 51 1.90 22.48 -14.85
C ASN A 51 1.72 20.94 -14.88
N ILE A 52 2.35 20.21 -13.94
CA ILE A 52 2.25 18.76 -13.82
C ILE A 52 1.66 18.41 -12.45
N GLU A 53 0.71 17.49 -12.44
CA GLU A 53 0.18 16.87 -11.23
C GLU A 53 0.76 15.47 -11.05
N TYR A 54 1.14 15.17 -9.81
CA TYR A 54 1.59 13.84 -9.42
C TYR A 54 0.63 13.26 -8.37
N ASP A 55 0.48 11.94 -8.40
CA ASP A 55 -0.32 11.20 -7.44
C ASP A 55 0.44 9.94 -7.01
N LEU A 56 0.37 9.62 -5.72
CA LEU A 56 0.88 8.37 -5.17
C LEU A 56 -0.23 7.70 -4.38
N ALA A 57 -0.56 6.48 -4.77
CA ALA A 57 -1.52 5.63 -4.09
C ALA A 57 -0.83 4.36 -3.57
N LEU A 58 -1.26 3.92 -2.39
CA LEU A 58 -0.85 2.66 -1.76
C LEU A 58 -2.12 1.86 -1.47
N ASP A 59 -2.27 0.73 -2.15
CA ASP A 59 -3.48 -0.08 -2.09
C ASP A 59 -3.19 -1.46 -1.51
N LEU A 60 -3.90 -1.82 -0.43
CA LEU A 60 -3.81 -3.14 0.17
C LEU A 60 -4.74 -4.10 -0.56
N ARG A 61 -4.24 -5.27 -0.98
CA ARG A 61 -5.05 -6.25 -1.72
C ARG A 61 -5.49 -7.40 -0.83
N ASP A 62 -6.79 -7.43 -0.56
CA ASP A 62 -7.44 -8.48 0.23
C ASP A 62 -7.36 -9.88 -0.40
N ALA A 63 -7.18 -9.96 -1.74
CA ALA A 63 -7.12 -11.23 -2.44
C ALA A 63 -5.96 -12.14 -1.97
N ALA A 64 -4.89 -11.55 -1.43
CA ALA A 64 -3.72 -12.27 -0.92
C ALA A 64 -3.97 -13.01 0.41
N ILE A 65 -5.07 -12.71 1.11
CA ILE A 65 -5.41 -13.34 2.40
C ILE A 65 -5.59 -14.85 2.27
N MET A 66 -6.11 -15.32 1.13
CA MET A 66 -6.34 -16.76 0.90
C MET A 66 -5.04 -17.55 0.74
N GLU A 67 -3.97 -16.88 0.32
CA GLU A 67 -2.66 -17.48 0.01
C GLU A 67 -1.64 -17.27 1.14
N ASN A 68 -2.06 -16.82 2.32
CA ASN A 68 -1.17 -16.45 3.42
C ASN A 68 -0.14 -15.38 3.00
N MET A 69 -0.53 -14.43 2.17
CA MET A 69 0.34 -13.35 1.71
C MET A 69 -0.26 -11.99 2.03
N VAL A 70 0.60 -10.97 2.09
CA VAL A 70 0.17 -9.57 2.08
C VAL A 70 0.61 -8.98 0.75
N SER A 71 -0.30 -8.35 0.03
CA SER A 71 0.00 -7.69 -1.23
C SER A 71 -0.31 -6.20 -1.15
N ILE A 72 0.65 -5.37 -1.54
CA ILE A 72 0.51 -3.91 -1.58
C ILE A 72 0.82 -3.45 -3.01
N GLU A 73 -0.09 -2.70 -3.62
CA GLU A 73 0.16 -2.01 -4.90
C GLU A 73 0.60 -0.57 -4.64
N VAL A 74 1.73 -0.21 -5.23
CA VAL A 74 2.28 1.14 -5.23
C VAL A 74 2.04 1.73 -6.60
N THR A 75 1.14 2.70 -6.69
CA THR A 75 0.78 3.35 -7.94
C THR A 75 1.24 4.80 -7.94
N ALA A 76 2.15 5.14 -8.85
CA ALA A 76 2.54 6.51 -9.13
C ALA A 76 1.91 6.98 -10.44
N ARG A 77 1.29 8.15 -10.44
CA ARG A 77 0.66 8.73 -11.62
C ARG A 77 1.18 10.13 -11.87
N ARG A 78 1.24 10.52 -13.14
CA ARG A 78 1.46 11.91 -13.57
C ARG A 78 0.49 12.32 -14.66
N ARG A 79 0.13 13.61 -14.71
CA ARG A 79 -0.53 14.23 -15.85
C ARG A 79 -0.16 15.70 -15.94
N GLU A 80 -0.30 16.28 -17.12
CA GLU A 80 -0.29 17.74 -17.25
C GLU A 80 -1.60 18.32 -16.70
N ILE A 81 -1.54 19.51 -16.09
CA ILE A 81 -2.73 20.22 -15.59
C ILE A 81 -3.64 20.52 -16.78
N GLY A 82 -4.87 20.02 -16.70
CA GLY A 82 -5.85 20.13 -17.79
C GLY A 82 -5.84 18.95 -18.78
N ALA A 83 -4.86 18.05 -18.71
CA ALA A 83 -4.89 16.81 -19.48
C ALA A 83 -5.91 15.82 -18.89
N ALA A 84 -6.59 15.08 -19.78
CA ALA A 84 -7.57 14.08 -19.38
C ALA A 84 -6.93 12.79 -18.86
N GLU A 85 -5.76 12.42 -19.39
CA GLU A 85 -5.15 11.11 -19.16
C GLU A 85 -4.00 11.16 -18.14
N TRP A 86 -3.98 10.16 -17.25
CA TRP A 86 -2.88 9.91 -16.33
C TRP A 86 -1.92 8.88 -16.91
N LYS A 87 -0.62 9.23 -16.97
CA LYS A 87 0.44 8.24 -17.16
C LYS A 87 0.68 7.54 -15.83
N THR A 88 0.47 6.23 -15.80
CA THR A 88 0.42 5.43 -14.57
C THR A 88 1.52 4.38 -14.56
N VAL A 89 2.19 4.24 -13.42
CA VAL A 89 3.12 3.16 -13.13
C VAL A 89 2.64 2.47 -11.86
N THR A 90 2.42 1.17 -11.93
CA THR A 90 1.99 0.35 -10.79
C THR A 90 2.99 -0.76 -10.54
N VAL A 91 3.48 -0.84 -9.30
CA VAL A 91 4.37 -1.89 -8.82
C VAL A 91 3.66 -2.64 -7.70
N ARG A 92 3.70 -3.97 -7.74
CA ARG A 92 3.13 -4.82 -6.70
C ARG A 92 4.22 -5.36 -5.80
N LEU A 93 3.97 -5.33 -4.50
CA LEU A 93 4.80 -5.93 -3.46
C LEU A 93 4.03 -7.10 -2.85
N ASP A 94 4.59 -8.29 -2.96
CA ASP A 94 4.00 -9.52 -2.46
C ASP A 94 4.89 -10.05 -1.32
N PHE A 95 4.39 -10.00 -0.09
CA PHE A 95 5.07 -10.43 1.12
C PHE A 95 4.66 -11.86 1.49
N ASP A 96 5.61 -12.78 1.41
CA ASP A 96 5.48 -14.17 1.86
C ASP A 96 6.24 -14.29 3.19
N PHE A 97 5.49 -14.23 4.30
CA PHE A 97 6.07 -14.29 5.65
C PHE A 97 6.46 -15.69 6.08
N GLU A 98 6.01 -16.74 5.38
CA GLU A 98 6.45 -18.10 5.65
C GLU A 98 7.88 -18.29 5.16
N LYS A 99 8.19 -17.74 3.98
CA LYS A 99 9.54 -17.75 3.41
C LYS A 99 10.38 -16.54 3.81
N MET A 100 9.76 -15.55 4.46
CA MET A 100 10.38 -14.26 4.79
C MET A 100 10.96 -13.56 3.56
N ILE A 101 10.19 -13.48 2.47
CA ILE A 101 10.59 -12.81 1.22
C ILE A 101 9.57 -11.75 0.81
N CYS A 102 10.05 -10.70 0.14
CA CYS A 102 9.22 -9.74 -0.58
C CYS A 102 9.54 -9.82 -2.07
N ARG A 103 8.53 -10.12 -2.88
CA ARG A 103 8.61 -10.09 -4.34
C ARG A 103 8.06 -8.78 -4.87
N VAL A 104 8.82 -8.13 -5.74
CA VAL A 104 8.41 -6.94 -6.45
C VAL A 104 8.04 -7.34 -7.86
N SER A 105 6.85 -6.93 -8.31
CA SER A 105 6.36 -7.23 -9.65
C SER A 105 5.95 -5.95 -10.38
N TYR A 106 6.21 -5.88 -11.68
CA TYR A 106 5.78 -4.80 -12.56
C TYR A 106 5.07 -5.41 -13.78
N LEU A 107 3.87 -4.92 -14.10
CA LEU A 107 3.03 -5.49 -15.16
C LEU A 107 2.78 -7.01 -15.02
N GLY A 108 2.72 -7.50 -13.78
CA GLY A 108 2.54 -8.92 -13.47
C GLY A 108 3.81 -9.77 -13.57
N GLU A 109 4.92 -9.22 -14.05
CA GLU A 109 6.22 -9.90 -14.09
C GLU A 109 7.00 -9.64 -12.80
N GLY A 110 7.50 -10.70 -12.15
CA GLY A 110 8.37 -10.59 -10.98
C GLY A 110 9.74 -10.05 -11.36
N ILE A 111 10.01 -8.79 -11.02
CA ILE A 111 11.25 -8.10 -11.40
C ILE A 111 12.36 -8.28 -10.37
N ALA A 112 12.00 -8.49 -9.10
CA ALA A 112 12.97 -8.64 -8.03
C ALA A 112 12.37 -9.38 -6.84
N GLU A 113 13.25 -9.98 -6.05
CA GLU A 113 12.91 -10.64 -4.80
C GLU A 113 14.02 -10.34 -3.80
N PHE A 114 13.66 -10.06 -2.55
CA PHE A 114 14.65 -9.86 -1.49
C PHE A 114 14.15 -10.45 -0.17
N PRO A 115 15.05 -10.97 0.66
CA PRO A 115 14.70 -11.55 1.94
C PRO A 115 14.41 -10.44 2.95
N LEU A 116 13.37 -10.63 3.77
CA LEU A 116 12.83 -9.64 4.70
C LEU A 116 13.66 -9.51 5.98
N ASP A 117 14.41 -10.55 6.35
CA ASP A 117 15.32 -10.56 7.49
C ASP A 117 16.47 -9.56 7.34
N TYR A 118 17.00 -9.39 6.13
CA TYR A 118 18.01 -8.38 5.79
C TYR A 118 17.49 -6.95 5.84
N VAL A 119 16.19 -6.77 5.63
CA VAL A 119 15.54 -5.45 5.58
C VAL A 119 14.95 -5.07 6.94
N SER A 120 15.52 -5.56 8.04
CA SER A 120 15.29 -4.97 9.37
C SER A 120 15.79 -3.52 9.38
N ILE A 121 14.92 -2.60 8.98
CA ILE A 121 15.19 -1.18 8.89
C ILE A 121 15.15 -0.64 10.31
N ALA A 122 16.29 -0.14 10.80
CA ALA A 122 16.32 0.58 12.07
C ALA A 122 15.22 1.66 12.05
N PRO A 123 14.45 1.85 13.14
CA PRO A 123 13.25 2.70 13.14
C PRO A 123 13.49 4.12 12.60
N ASP A 124 14.72 4.60 12.74
CA ASP A 124 15.22 5.93 12.40
C ASP A 124 15.98 6.02 11.06
N ALA A 125 16.16 4.93 10.31
CA ALA A 125 16.92 4.95 9.07
C ALA A 125 16.29 5.88 8.01
N SER A 126 17.14 6.64 7.30
CA SER A 126 16.73 7.52 6.20
C SER A 126 16.09 6.73 5.04
N PRO A 127 15.28 7.37 4.18
CA PRO A 127 14.70 6.73 3.00
C PRO A 127 15.76 6.11 2.08
N GLU A 128 16.84 6.85 1.86
CA GLU A 128 17.99 6.42 1.05
C GLU A 128 18.68 5.22 1.68
N ALA A 129 18.87 5.19 3.01
CA ALA A 129 19.48 4.04 3.68
C ALA A 129 18.58 2.80 3.63
N ALA A 130 17.26 2.97 3.79
CA ALA A 130 16.31 1.87 3.67
C ALA A 130 16.23 1.33 2.24
N TRP A 131 16.24 2.23 1.25
CA TRP A 131 16.30 1.88 -0.15
C TRP A 131 17.61 1.16 -0.50
N GLN A 132 18.74 1.69 -0.03
CA GLN A 132 20.04 1.10 -0.28
C GLN A 132 20.10 -0.33 0.27
N ARG A 133 19.52 -0.63 1.44
CA ARG A 133 19.43 -2.00 1.94
C ARG A 133 18.59 -2.93 1.04
N ILE A 134 17.51 -2.42 0.47
CA ILE A 134 16.69 -3.19 -0.50
C ILE A 134 17.52 -3.46 -1.76
N VAL A 135 18.25 -2.46 -2.23
CA VAL A 135 19.15 -2.58 -3.40
C VAL A 135 20.30 -3.54 -3.11
N ASP A 136 20.97 -3.41 -1.97
CA ASP A 136 22.09 -4.27 -1.56
C ASP A 136 21.65 -5.72 -1.37
N ALA A 137 20.40 -5.94 -0.94
CA ALA A 137 19.80 -7.27 -0.84
C ALA A 137 19.50 -7.88 -2.22
N GLN A 138 19.54 -7.09 -3.30
CA GLN A 138 19.35 -7.55 -4.67
C GLN A 138 20.68 -7.68 -5.39
N GLN A 139 21.01 -8.91 -5.78
CA GLN A 139 22.28 -9.19 -6.46
C GLN A 139 22.43 -8.47 -7.82
N ASP A 140 21.32 -8.11 -8.48
CA ASP A 140 21.32 -7.66 -9.89
C ASP A 140 20.85 -6.20 -10.12
N ASN A 141 20.56 -5.40 -9.07
CA ASN A 141 20.05 -4.02 -9.21
C ASN A 141 18.81 -3.88 -10.13
N ARG A 142 18.01 -4.93 -10.29
CA ARG A 142 16.89 -4.97 -11.27
C ARG A 142 15.82 -3.91 -11.02
N ILE A 143 15.57 -3.55 -9.76
CA ILE A 143 14.63 -2.47 -9.45
C ILE A 143 15.13 -1.11 -9.95
N GLU A 144 16.42 -0.81 -9.80
CA GLU A 144 17.01 0.43 -10.33
C GLU A 144 16.94 0.46 -11.85
N GLN A 145 17.20 -0.68 -12.50
CA GLN A 145 17.05 -0.81 -13.95
C GLN A 145 15.59 -0.57 -14.37
N LEU A 146 14.60 -1.13 -13.65
CA LEU A 146 13.19 -0.84 -13.93
C LEU A 146 12.89 0.65 -13.84
N ILE A 147 13.34 1.30 -12.77
CA ILE A 147 13.09 2.72 -12.57
C ILE A 147 13.76 3.55 -13.66
N GLY A 148 14.97 3.19 -14.08
CA GLY A 148 15.64 3.78 -15.24
C GLY A 148 14.94 3.51 -16.57
N MET A 149 14.23 2.39 -16.71
CA MET A 149 13.44 2.04 -17.90
C MET A 149 12.15 2.86 -18.01
N ILE A 150 11.64 3.45 -16.92
CA ILE A 150 10.56 4.44 -16.94
C ILE A 150 11.13 5.77 -17.47
N ARG A 151 11.49 5.77 -18.75
CA ARG A 151 12.37 6.71 -19.48
C ARG A 151 11.98 8.19 -19.50
N THR A 152 10.98 8.66 -18.76
CA THR A 152 10.45 10.01 -18.97
C THR A 152 10.09 10.80 -17.71
N ASP A 153 10.32 10.29 -16.49
CA ASP A 153 10.04 11.08 -15.30
C ASP A 153 10.86 10.67 -14.06
N PRO A 154 11.87 11.45 -13.64
CA PRO A 154 12.60 11.17 -12.41
C PRO A 154 11.72 11.27 -11.15
N VAL A 155 10.64 12.06 -11.20
CA VAL A 155 9.69 12.20 -10.08
C VAL A 155 8.87 10.92 -9.89
N ILE A 156 8.42 10.28 -10.97
CA ILE A 156 7.76 8.97 -10.88
C ILE A 156 8.70 7.94 -10.25
N GLY A 157 9.98 7.94 -10.64
CA GLY A 157 10.99 7.10 -10.00
C GLY A 157 11.08 7.34 -8.49
N CYS A 158 11.21 8.60 -8.06
CA CYS A 158 11.18 8.98 -6.64
C CYS A 158 9.92 8.50 -5.92
N LEU A 159 8.73 8.66 -6.53
CA LEU A 159 7.46 8.26 -5.94
C LEU A 159 7.37 6.74 -5.73
N ILE A 160 7.78 5.95 -6.74
CA ILE A 160 7.82 4.49 -6.64
C ILE A 160 8.82 4.05 -5.57
N LYS A 161 10.05 4.59 -5.54
CA LYS A 161 11.05 4.27 -4.50
C LYS A 161 10.51 4.58 -3.10
N ALA A 162 9.90 5.76 -2.93
CA ALA A 162 9.30 6.18 -1.67
C ALA A 162 8.14 5.27 -1.26
N GLY A 163 7.27 4.89 -2.20
CA GLY A 163 6.15 3.99 -1.94
C GLY A 163 6.61 2.58 -1.55
N ILE A 164 7.59 2.01 -2.25
CA ILE A 164 8.15 0.69 -1.95
C ILE A 164 8.83 0.69 -0.57
N SER A 165 9.77 1.60 -0.34
CA SER A 165 10.52 1.66 0.93
C SER A 165 9.61 1.89 2.14
N THR A 166 8.56 2.68 1.97
CA THR A 166 7.59 2.94 3.04
C THR A 166 6.69 1.73 3.30
N SER A 167 6.22 1.07 2.25
CA SER A 167 5.38 -0.13 2.35
C SER A 167 6.13 -1.29 3.02
N VAL A 168 7.38 -1.55 2.62
CA VAL A 168 8.23 -2.58 3.23
C VAL A 168 8.44 -2.29 4.71
N ARG A 169 8.83 -1.06 5.06
CA ARG A 169 9.05 -0.66 6.46
C ARG A 169 7.80 -0.84 7.31
N GLN A 170 6.66 -0.36 6.84
CA GLN A 170 5.42 -0.44 7.63
C GLN A 170 4.95 -1.89 7.78
N THR A 171 5.12 -2.70 6.74
CA THR A 171 4.79 -4.13 6.76
C THR A 171 5.63 -4.88 7.78
N MET A 172 6.95 -4.64 7.80
CA MET A 172 7.85 -5.24 8.81
C MET A 172 7.51 -4.78 10.22
N ARG A 173 7.21 -3.49 10.42
CA ARG A 173 6.79 -2.97 11.72
C ARG A 173 5.51 -3.67 12.22
N CYS A 174 4.52 -3.86 11.35
CA CYS A 174 3.30 -4.60 11.69
C CYS A 174 3.57 -6.10 11.93
N TYR A 175 4.49 -6.71 11.18
CA TYR A 175 4.92 -8.09 11.40
C TYR A 175 5.55 -8.30 12.79
N ASP A 176 6.40 -7.36 13.22
CA ASP A 176 7.06 -7.42 14.53
C ASP A 176 6.06 -7.21 15.68
N GLN A 177 5.16 -6.25 15.55
CA GLN A 177 4.12 -5.97 16.55
C GLN A 177 3.13 -7.13 16.74
N THR A 178 2.98 -7.99 15.73
CA THR A 178 2.09 -9.15 15.74
C THR A 178 2.81 -10.46 16.08
N GLY A 179 4.06 -10.40 16.56
CA GLY A 179 4.86 -11.59 16.89
C GLY A 179 4.28 -12.49 17.98
N SER A 180 3.39 -11.96 18.83
CA SER A 180 2.69 -12.74 19.86
C SER A 180 1.47 -13.52 19.34
N VAL A 181 1.02 -13.24 18.10
CA VAL A 181 -0.16 -13.89 17.51
C VAL A 181 0.24 -15.26 16.97
N THR A 182 -0.39 -16.32 17.49
CA THR A 182 -0.13 -17.69 17.06
C THR A 182 -0.90 -18.06 15.79
N GLY A 183 -0.23 -18.82 14.91
CA GLY A 183 -0.80 -19.28 13.64
C GLY A 183 -0.66 -18.26 12.50
N ILE A 184 -0.13 -18.72 11.36
CA ILE A 184 0.22 -17.86 10.22
C ILE A 184 -0.96 -17.03 9.70
N ARG A 185 -2.13 -17.65 9.55
CA ARG A 185 -3.35 -16.97 9.07
C ARG A 185 -3.82 -15.85 10.00
N ASN A 186 -3.80 -16.08 11.30
CA ASN A 186 -4.22 -15.08 12.28
C ASN A 186 -3.21 -13.94 12.35
N ARG A 187 -1.91 -14.27 12.27
CA ARG A 187 -0.84 -13.28 12.22
C ARG A 187 -0.96 -12.40 10.98
N ILE A 188 -1.23 -12.95 9.81
CA ILE A 188 -1.44 -12.18 8.58
C ILE A 188 -2.65 -11.25 8.68
N ARG A 189 -3.78 -11.72 9.22
CA ARG A 189 -4.93 -10.85 9.47
C ARG A 189 -4.60 -9.71 10.43
N ALA A 190 -3.82 -9.98 11.47
CA ALA A 190 -3.36 -8.95 12.39
C ALA A 190 -2.42 -7.94 11.72
N ILE A 191 -1.54 -8.41 10.83
CA ILE A 191 -0.67 -7.54 10.01
C ILE A 191 -1.51 -6.65 9.10
N LEU A 192 -2.50 -7.22 8.41
CA LEU A 192 -3.40 -6.45 7.53
C LEU A 192 -4.23 -5.43 8.30
N ALA A 193 -4.76 -5.80 9.47
CA ALA A 193 -5.45 -4.85 10.35
C ALA A 193 -4.51 -3.71 10.76
N CYS A 194 -3.29 -4.03 11.20
CA CYS A 194 -2.27 -3.03 11.53
C CYS A 194 -1.92 -2.13 10.33
N LEU A 195 -1.82 -2.69 9.13
CA LEU A 195 -1.56 -1.92 7.90
C LEU A 195 -2.73 -0.99 7.57
N GLY A 196 -3.97 -1.47 7.67
CA GLY A 196 -5.18 -0.67 7.47
C GLY A 196 -5.27 0.50 8.43
N ASP A 197 -5.02 0.27 9.72
CA ASP A 197 -5.03 1.31 10.77
C ASP A 197 -3.97 2.38 10.55
N ASN A 198 -2.89 2.05 9.85
CA ASN A 198 -1.76 2.94 9.61
C ASN A 198 -1.65 3.42 8.15
N LEU A 199 -2.59 3.08 7.27
CA LEU A 199 -2.48 3.36 5.83
C LEU A 199 -2.38 4.87 5.56
N ALA A 200 -3.19 5.68 6.25
CA ALA A 200 -3.14 7.14 6.15
C ALA A 200 -1.78 7.72 6.56
N ASN A 201 -1.25 7.31 7.71
CA ASN A 201 0.07 7.74 8.18
C ASN A 201 1.20 7.29 7.25
N THR A 202 1.05 6.09 6.68
CA THR A 202 2.00 5.49 5.72
C THR A 202 2.02 6.30 4.44
N ALA A 203 0.86 6.61 3.89
CA ALA A 203 0.74 7.41 2.68
C ALA A 203 1.31 8.82 2.92
N ILE A 204 1.04 9.47 4.06
CA ILE A 204 1.58 10.81 4.36
C ILE A 204 3.11 10.76 4.44
N THR A 205 3.63 9.71 5.06
CA THR A 205 5.08 9.47 5.16
C THR A 205 5.68 9.27 3.77
N ALA A 206 5.06 8.47 2.90
CA ALA A 206 5.54 8.23 1.54
C ALA A 206 5.53 9.53 0.71
N THR A 207 4.45 10.30 0.78
CA THR A 207 4.31 11.61 0.15
C THR A 207 5.40 12.60 0.59
N SER A 208 5.62 12.73 1.90
CA SER A 208 6.65 13.65 2.42
C SER A 208 8.06 13.25 1.99
N ARG A 209 8.33 11.94 1.89
CA ARG A 209 9.60 11.40 1.37
C ARG A 209 9.78 11.69 -0.12
N ALA A 210 8.73 11.48 -0.91
CA ALA A 210 8.76 11.80 -2.34
C ALA A 210 8.99 13.30 -2.58
N LEU A 211 8.35 14.17 -1.79
CA LEU A 211 8.59 15.62 -1.82
C LEU A 211 10.05 15.98 -1.59
N ARG A 212 10.72 15.34 -0.61
CA ARG A 212 12.16 15.55 -0.39
C ARG A 212 12.99 15.11 -1.60
N CYS A 213 12.71 13.92 -2.14
CA CYS A 213 13.40 13.44 -3.35
C CYS A 213 13.25 14.41 -4.52
N MET A 214 12.03 14.94 -4.75
CA MET A 214 11.77 15.95 -5.79
C MET A 214 12.50 17.28 -5.58
N ILE A 215 12.69 17.70 -4.32
CA ILE A 215 13.44 18.92 -4.01
C ILE A 215 14.92 18.74 -4.34
N TRP A 216 15.49 17.58 -4.01
CA TRP A 216 16.88 17.27 -4.30
C TRP A 216 17.16 17.11 -5.79
N VAL A 217 16.30 16.38 -6.51
CA VAL A 217 16.42 16.23 -7.97
C VAL A 217 16.32 17.58 -8.69
N GLY A 218 15.46 18.48 -8.22
CA GLY A 218 15.30 19.82 -8.82
C GLY A 218 16.38 20.84 -8.45
N LEU A 219 17.26 20.55 -7.48
CA LEU A 219 18.38 21.42 -7.08
C LEU A 219 19.74 20.90 -7.57
N GLY A 220 19.84 19.62 -7.90
CA GLY A 220 21.08 18.97 -8.37
C GLY A 220 21.17 18.77 -9.89
N GLY A 221 20.30 19.41 -10.67
CA GLY A 221 20.29 19.40 -12.13
C GLY A 221 20.87 20.66 -12.75
#